data_AF-A0A6C0B666-F1
#
_entry.id   AF-A0A6C0B666-F1
#
_cell.length_a   1.000
_cell.length_b   1.000
_cell.length_c   1.000
_cell.angle_alpha   90.00
_cell.angle_beta   90.00
_cell.angle_gamma   90.00
#
_symmetry.space_group_name_H-M   'P 1'
#
loop_
_entity.id
_entity.type
_entity.pdbx_description
1 polymer ?
#
loop_
_entity_poly.entity_id
_entity_poly.type
_entity_poly.pdbx_seq_one_letter_code
_entity_poly.pdbx_strand_id
1 'polypeptide(L)'
;MSSLTYYPNKIFNDYNISFYKKFMLTKEIKDEFVYSEPIVVEETIEPIIETINEPTGELFQPRQQDTLFWCLYVLHHGPAEYERIGHNYGVKELEEKQRLAKFINENKSRIKSTNHKVTNVQIQEILSELLTSQKETSMSVLGALTVFYDINIMLIGSEGHCMLEYWATADQLDFKRHTYVLFKDKYGKYRAQFEWIPTSRVNELREKYMVLDNYMKPIRAASHYKVQELIDLARKLSIYDENRKYTKVELYDAVHGLCVWK
;
A
#
# COMPACT_ATOMS: atom_id res chain seq x y z
N MET A 1 56.54 -5.66 -29.83
CA MET A 1 55.60 -5.47 -28.70
C MET A 1 54.73 -4.27 -29.01
N SER A 2 53.52 -4.50 -29.48
CA SER A 2 52.57 -3.46 -29.87
C SER A 2 51.68 -3.12 -28.68
N SER A 3 51.78 -1.92 -28.11
CA SER A 3 50.81 -1.44 -27.13
C SER A 3 49.58 -0.89 -27.86
N LEU A 4 48.45 -1.57 -27.73
CA LEU A 4 47.14 -1.00 -28.05
C LEU A 4 46.81 0.08 -27.01
N THR A 5 47.05 1.35 -27.34
CA THR A 5 46.34 2.45 -26.71
C THR A 5 45.05 2.68 -27.48
N TYR A 6 43.93 2.29 -26.89
CA TYR A 6 42.58 2.58 -27.37
C TYR A 6 42.33 4.08 -27.29
N TYR A 7 42.31 4.76 -28.44
CA TYR A 7 41.77 6.10 -28.58
C TYR A 7 40.33 5.98 -29.10
N PRO A 8 39.30 6.35 -28.33
CA PRO A 8 37.94 6.43 -28.85
C PRO A 8 37.83 7.61 -29.83
N ASN A 9 38.26 7.38 -31.07
CA ASN A 9 37.88 8.19 -32.21
C ASN A 9 36.39 7.99 -32.47
N LYS A 10 35.55 8.85 -31.84
CA LYS A 10 34.20 9.31 -32.28
C LYS A 10 33.31 9.80 -31.11
N ILE A 11 33.84 10.60 -30.18
CA ILE A 11 33.00 11.41 -29.27
C ILE A 11 33.43 12.89 -29.28
N PHE A 12 33.99 13.37 -30.39
CA PHE A 12 33.92 14.80 -30.70
C PHE A 12 32.73 14.97 -31.63
N ASN A 13 31.55 14.81 -31.04
CA ASN A 13 30.34 15.33 -31.63
C ASN A 13 30.45 16.86 -31.53
N ASP A 14 30.17 17.58 -32.63
CA ASP A 14 30.30 19.04 -32.80
C ASP A 14 29.35 19.85 -31.89
N TYR A 15 29.33 19.55 -30.60
CA TYR A 15 28.61 20.32 -29.62
C TYR A 15 29.43 21.55 -29.29
N ASN A 16 29.16 22.61 -30.06
CA ASN A 16 29.61 23.93 -29.72
C ASN A 16 28.92 24.36 -28.41
N ILE A 17 29.59 24.15 -27.28
CA ILE A 17 29.15 24.49 -25.92
C ILE A 17 28.66 25.95 -25.83
N SER A 18 29.15 26.84 -26.71
CA SER A 18 28.69 28.22 -26.77
C SER A 18 27.18 28.36 -27.06
N PHE A 19 26.56 27.41 -27.78
CA PHE A 19 25.11 27.42 -28.03
C PHE A 19 24.29 27.30 -26.74
N TYR A 20 24.79 26.51 -25.79
CA TYR A 20 24.10 26.25 -24.52
C TYR A 20 24.46 27.26 -23.43
N LYS A 21 25.43 28.16 -23.68
CA LYS A 21 25.90 29.13 -22.69
C LYS A 21 24.77 30.01 -22.14
N LYS A 22 23.74 30.33 -22.94
CA LYS A 22 22.56 31.10 -22.52
C LYS A 22 21.61 30.36 -21.57
N PHE A 23 21.72 29.03 -21.49
CA PHE A 23 20.91 28.18 -20.61
C PHE A 23 21.70 27.64 -19.42
N MET A 24 23.00 27.95 -19.34
CA MET A 24 23.88 27.49 -18.28
C MET A 24 23.94 28.51 -17.15
N LEU A 25 23.80 28.04 -15.91
CA LEU A 25 23.92 28.87 -14.73
C LEU A 25 25.41 29.15 -14.46
N THR A 26 25.96 30.21 -15.05
CA THR A 26 27.34 30.63 -14.82
C THR A 26 27.39 31.72 -13.76
N LYS A 27 28.58 31.92 -13.15
CA LYS A 27 28.78 33.01 -12.17
C LYS A 27 28.44 34.40 -12.72
N GLU A 28 28.55 34.58 -14.03
CA GLU A 28 28.30 35.83 -14.74
C GLU A 28 26.79 36.11 -14.92
N ILE A 29 25.96 35.07 -15.04
CA ILE A 29 24.52 35.16 -15.32
C ILE A 29 23.69 34.93 -14.04
N LYS A 30 24.36 34.66 -12.91
CA LYS A 30 23.73 34.32 -11.64
C LYS A 30 22.76 35.40 -11.16
N ASP A 31 23.11 36.68 -11.34
CA ASP A 31 22.31 37.80 -10.82
C ASP A 31 21.06 38.09 -11.67
N GLU A 32 21.03 37.67 -12.94
CA GLU A 32 19.83 37.76 -13.80
C GLU A 32 18.75 36.75 -13.40
N PHE A 33 19.12 35.60 -12.81
CA PHE A 33 18.17 34.58 -12.33
C PHE A 33 17.72 34.80 -10.87
N VAL A 34 18.29 35.78 -10.16
CA VAL A 34 17.99 36.03 -8.73
C VAL A 34 16.84 37.03 -8.54
N TYR A 35 16.31 37.62 -9.60
CA TYR A 35 15.12 38.48 -9.53
C TYR A 35 13.95 37.92 -10.34
N SER A 36 13.21 36.99 -9.74
CA SER A 36 11.78 36.86 -10.04
C SER A 36 11.03 37.77 -9.08
N GLU A 37 10.26 38.73 -9.62
CA GLU A 37 9.27 39.50 -8.85
C GLU A 37 8.39 38.57 -8.00
N PRO A 38 7.90 39.03 -6.83
CA PRO A 38 7.06 38.19 -5.98
C PRO A 38 5.87 37.67 -6.76
N ILE A 39 5.79 36.36 -6.92
CA ILE A 39 4.64 35.67 -7.50
C ILE A 39 3.47 35.91 -6.54
N VAL A 40 2.53 36.78 -6.93
CA VAL A 40 1.23 36.88 -6.29
C VAL A 40 0.48 35.60 -6.65
N VAL A 41 0.46 34.65 -5.72
CA VAL A 41 -0.37 33.45 -5.82
C VAL A 41 -1.80 33.88 -5.56
N GLU A 42 -2.59 34.06 -6.62
CA GLU A 42 -4.05 34.04 -6.49
C GLU A 42 -4.44 32.64 -6.01
N GLU A 43 -4.91 32.55 -4.76
CA GLU A 43 -5.52 31.33 -4.23
C GLU A 43 -6.80 31.05 -5.01
N THR A 44 -6.69 30.26 -6.09
CA THR A 44 -7.83 29.48 -6.56
C THR A 44 -8.11 28.44 -5.49
N ILE A 45 -9.17 28.68 -4.71
CA ILE A 45 -9.69 27.75 -3.72
C ILE A 45 -10.15 26.50 -4.48
N GLU A 46 -9.26 25.52 -4.63
CA GLU A 46 -9.66 24.16 -4.96
C GLU A 46 -10.52 23.63 -3.80
N PRO A 47 -11.62 22.92 -4.07
CA PRO A 47 -12.45 22.37 -3.01
C PRO A 47 -11.60 21.44 -2.14
N ILE A 48 -11.58 21.75 -0.85
CA ILE A 48 -10.93 21.02 0.23
C ILE A 48 -11.32 19.54 0.12
N ILE A 49 -10.44 18.72 -0.44
CA ILE A 49 -10.48 17.28 -0.19
C ILE A 49 -10.03 17.14 1.24
N GLU A 50 -10.98 16.81 2.12
CA GLU A 50 -10.73 16.61 3.55
C GLU A 50 -9.49 15.74 3.74
N THR A 51 -8.56 16.34 4.47
CA THR A 51 -7.27 15.79 4.83
C THR A 51 -7.50 14.43 5.50
N ILE A 52 -6.81 13.41 5.01
CA ILE A 52 -6.73 12.09 5.63
C ILE A 52 -6.39 12.31 7.11
N ASN A 53 -7.37 12.14 7.99
CA ASN A 53 -7.20 12.30 9.44
C ASN A 53 -5.91 11.61 9.88
N GLU A 54 -5.01 12.37 10.49
CA GLU A 54 -3.70 11.87 10.92
C GLU A 54 -3.87 10.67 11.86
N PRO A 55 -3.06 9.62 11.70
CA PRO A 55 -3.07 8.49 12.61
C PRO A 55 -2.66 8.96 14.01
N THR A 56 -3.44 8.58 15.00
CA THR A 56 -3.28 8.95 16.42
C THR A 56 -2.07 8.31 17.12
N GLY A 57 -1.10 7.76 16.38
CA GLY A 57 0.06 7.07 16.93
C GLY A 57 1.29 7.14 16.02
N GLU A 58 2.45 6.75 16.55
CA GLU A 58 3.70 6.75 15.81
C GLU A 58 3.61 5.82 14.59
N LEU A 59 3.85 6.40 13.41
CA LEU A 59 3.91 5.66 12.16
C LEU A 59 5.33 5.23 11.84
N PHE A 60 5.46 3.97 11.49
CA PHE A 60 6.66 3.40 10.93
C PHE A 60 6.60 3.33 9.41
N GLN A 61 7.66 3.80 8.78
CA GLN A 61 7.87 3.62 7.35
C GLN A 61 9.19 2.89 7.09
N PRO A 62 9.15 1.67 6.52
CA PRO A 62 10.35 0.96 6.13
C PRO A 62 11.13 1.70 5.05
N ARG A 63 12.45 1.50 5.00
CA ARG A 63 13.33 2.10 3.98
C ARG A 63 13.50 1.21 2.74
N GLN A 64 13.17 -0.07 2.86
CA GLN A 64 13.36 -1.08 1.84
C GLN A 64 12.25 -1.03 0.80
N GLN A 65 12.49 -1.68 -0.35
CA GLN A 65 11.54 -1.72 -1.45
C GLN A 65 10.21 -2.39 -1.04
N ASP A 66 10.29 -3.56 -0.39
CA ASP A 66 9.12 -4.32 0.07
C ASP A 66 8.57 -3.78 1.40
N THR A 67 8.01 -2.57 1.35
CA THR A 67 7.48 -1.93 2.57
C THR A 67 6.38 -2.73 3.26
N LEU A 68 5.61 -3.55 2.53
CA LEU A 68 4.55 -4.35 3.15
C LEU A 68 5.14 -5.44 4.05
N PHE A 69 6.09 -6.23 3.51
CA PHE A 69 6.78 -7.26 4.30
C PHE A 69 7.42 -6.66 5.55
N TRP A 70 8.16 -5.57 5.39
CA TRP A 70 8.88 -4.97 6.51
C TRP A 70 7.96 -4.36 7.55
N CYS A 71 6.82 -3.78 7.16
CA CYS A 71 5.80 -3.37 8.11
C CYS A 71 5.39 -4.55 9.02
N LEU A 72 5.06 -5.71 8.44
CA LEU A 72 4.65 -6.87 9.23
C LEU A 72 5.79 -7.44 10.07
N TYR A 73 7.00 -7.50 9.52
CA TYR A 73 8.17 -7.97 10.26
C TYR A 73 8.38 -7.13 11.53
N VAL A 74 8.33 -5.80 11.42
CA VAL A 74 8.54 -4.91 12.58
C VAL A 74 7.37 -4.99 13.56
N LEU A 75 6.13 -5.14 13.10
CA LEU A 75 4.99 -5.33 14.01
C LEU A 75 5.13 -6.60 14.86
N HIS A 76 5.71 -7.67 14.32
CA HIS A 76 5.91 -8.92 15.05
C HIS A 76 7.18 -8.94 15.91
N HIS A 77 8.32 -8.49 15.37
CA HIS A 77 9.61 -8.57 16.04
C HIS A 77 10.00 -7.31 16.84
N GLY A 78 9.36 -6.18 16.55
CA GLY A 78 9.67 -4.87 17.12
C GLY A 78 10.73 -4.08 16.34
N PRO A 79 10.77 -2.74 16.55
CA PRO A 79 11.68 -1.83 15.84
C PRO A 79 13.16 -2.08 16.13
N ALA A 80 13.51 -2.45 17.37
CA ALA A 80 14.89 -2.74 17.76
C ALA A 80 15.49 -3.91 16.95
N GLU A 81 14.69 -4.94 16.69
CA GLU A 81 15.10 -6.09 15.86
C GLU A 81 15.38 -5.68 14.43
N TYR A 82 14.53 -4.81 13.87
CA TYR A 82 14.68 -4.31 12.51
C TYR A 82 15.93 -3.43 12.33
N GLU A 83 16.24 -2.58 13.31
CA GLU A 83 17.46 -1.76 13.29
C GLU A 83 18.73 -2.62 13.39
N ARG A 84 18.69 -3.69 14.19
CA ARG A 84 19.81 -4.60 14.39
C ARG A 84 20.22 -5.37 13.12
N ILE A 85 19.34 -5.51 12.13
CA ILE A 85 19.66 -6.20 10.86
C ILE A 85 20.81 -5.50 10.11
N GLY A 86 20.94 -4.17 10.25
CA GLY A 86 22.04 -3.41 9.64
C GLY A 86 21.99 -3.42 8.12
N HIS A 87 22.89 -4.16 7.47
CA HIS A 87 22.96 -4.25 6.00
C HIS A 87 22.38 -5.55 5.41
N ASN A 88 21.97 -6.49 6.27
CA ASN A 88 21.60 -7.85 5.85
C ASN A 88 20.09 -8.03 5.61
N TYR A 89 19.37 -6.97 5.25
CA TYR A 89 17.90 -7.00 5.07
C TYR A 89 17.45 -8.07 4.07
N GLY A 90 18.10 -8.18 2.91
CA GLY A 90 17.72 -9.18 1.90
C GLY A 90 17.91 -10.63 2.37
N VAL A 91 18.97 -10.90 3.14
CA VAL A 91 19.19 -12.24 3.73
C VAL A 91 18.12 -12.53 4.78
N LYS A 92 17.83 -11.56 5.65
CA LYS A 92 16.83 -11.73 6.71
C LYS A 92 15.42 -11.92 6.15
N GLU A 93 15.06 -11.17 5.11
CA GLU A 93 13.81 -11.34 4.39
C GLU A 93 13.67 -12.76 3.81
N LEU A 94 14.73 -13.27 3.18
CA LEU A 94 14.74 -14.63 2.62
C LEU A 94 14.58 -15.70 3.71
N GLU A 95 15.28 -15.55 4.84
CA GLU A 95 15.15 -16.46 5.99
C GLU A 95 13.72 -16.50 6.53
N GLU A 96 13.09 -15.35 6.70
CA GLU A 96 11.70 -15.28 7.18
C GLU A 96 10.71 -15.83 6.16
N LYS A 97 10.89 -15.54 4.86
CA LYS A 97 10.07 -16.15 3.78
C LYS A 97 10.21 -17.67 3.75
N GLN A 98 11.41 -18.22 4.00
CA GLN A 98 11.62 -19.66 4.13
C GLN A 98 10.91 -20.25 5.36
N ARG A 99 10.91 -19.54 6.50
CA ARG A 99 10.16 -19.96 7.71
C ARG A 99 8.66 -19.98 7.44
N LEU A 100 8.15 -18.95 6.78
CA LEU A 100 6.76 -18.88 6.36
C LEU A 100 6.39 -20.05 5.43
N ALA A 101 7.23 -20.35 4.43
CA ALA A 101 6.99 -21.46 3.51
C ALA A 101 6.93 -22.83 4.22
N LYS A 102 7.81 -23.07 5.21
CA LYS A 102 7.76 -24.28 6.05
C LYS A 102 6.47 -24.33 6.87
N PHE A 103 6.12 -23.23 7.52
CA PHE A 103 4.90 -23.11 8.31
C PHE A 103 3.64 -23.41 7.48
N ILE A 104 3.53 -22.84 6.28
CA ILE A 104 2.41 -23.06 5.37
C ILE A 104 2.29 -24.55 5.01
N ASN A 105 3.41 -25.23 4.75
CA ASN A 105 3.40 -26.64 4.39
C ASN A 105 2.91 -27.54 5.53
N GLU A 106 3.31 -27.22 6.77
CA GLU A 106 2.91 -27.96 7.98
C GLU A 106 1.49 -27.62 8.43
N ASN A 107 1.03 -26.38 8.20
CA ASN A 107 -0.20 -25.82 8.77
C ASN A 107 -1.21 -25.35 7.71
N LYS A 108 -1.36 -26.10 6.60
CA LYS A 108 -2.27 -25.74 5.49
C LYS A 108 -3.71 -25.49 5.93
N SER A 109 -4.20 -26.19 6.96
CA SER A 109 -5.54 -25.98 7.51
C SER A 109 -5.70 -24.60 8.15
N ARG A 110 -4.68 -24.11 8.86
CA ARG A 110 -4.68 -22.79 9.52
C ARG A 110 -4.71 -21.66 8.49
N ILE A 111 -3.97 -21.80 7.39
CA ILE A 111 -3.98 -20.80 6.30
C ILE A 111 -5.38 -20.70 5.66
N LYS A 112 -6.11 -21.81 5.58
CA LYS A 112 -7.47 -21.86 5.03
C LYS A 112 -8.54 -21.34 5.97
N SER A 113 -8.25 -21.26 7.26
CA SER A 113 -9.19 -20.82 8.29
C SER A 113 -9.14 -19.31 8.52
N THR A 114 -8.63 -18.52 7.58
CA THR A 114 -8.65 -17.05 7.63
C THR A 114 -10.02 -16.51 7.20
N ASN A 115 -10.25 -15.20 7.35
CA ASN A 115 -11.46 -14.56 6.86
C ASN A 115 -11.56 -14.58 5.31
N HIS A 116 -10.43 -14.71 4.62
CA HIS A 116 -10.38 -14.86 3.17
C HIS A 116 -10.36 -16.33 2.79
N LYS A 117 -11.22 -16.74 1.86
CA LYS A 117 -11.22 -18.13 1.38
C LYS A 117 -9.93 -18.39 0.59
N VAL A 118 -9.04 -19.21 1.16
CA VAL A 118 -7.79 -19.65 0.49
C VAL A 118 -7.96 -21.06 -0.07
N THR A 119 -7.75 -21.22 -1.37
CA THR A 119 -7.79 -22.51 -2.07
C THR A 119 -6.42 -23.21 -2.06
N ASN A 120 -6.39 -24.50 -2.39
CA ASN A 120 -5.12 -25.23 -2.54
C ASN A 120 -4.24 -24.63 -3.64
N VAL A 121 -4.84 -24.11 -4.72
CA VAL A 121 -4.13 -23.45 -5.82
C VAL A 121 -3.44 -22.19 -5.31
N GLN A 122 -4.17 -21.32 -4.60
CA GLN A 122 -3.59 -20.11 -4.00
C GLN A 122 -2.47 -20.42 -3.00
N ILE A 123 -2.56 -21.52 -2.24
CA ILE A 123 -1.45 -21.95 -1.39
C ILE A 123 -0.19 -22.27 -2.21
N GLN A 124 -0.34 -22.93 -3.37
CA GLN A 124 0.81 -23.19 -4.25
C GLN A 124 1.37 -21.92 -4.87
N GLU A 125 0.50 -20.97 -5.24
CA GLU A 125 0.92 -19.65 -5.74
C GLU A 125 1.72 -18.87 -4.68
N ILE A 126 1.23 -18.82 -3.44
CA ILE A 126 1.92 -18.20 -2.29
C ILE A 126 3.29 -18.87 -2.09
N LEU A 127 3.37 -20.21 -2.10
CA LEU A 127 4.64 -20.91 -1.95
C LEU A 127 5.62 -20.61 -3.10
N SER A 128 5.12 -20.54 -4.33
CA SER A 128 5.92 -20.19 -5.51
C SER A 128 6.48 -18.77 -5.42
N GLU A 129 5.65 -17.82 -4.98
CA GLU A 129 6.04 -16.44 -4.73
C GLU A 129 7.15 -16.35 -3.67
N LEU A 130 7.02 -17.07 -2.55
CA LEU A 130 8.03 -17.07 -1.47
C LEU A 130 9.39 -17.66 -1.89
N LEU A 131 9.40 -18.56 -2.87
CA LEU A 131 10.62 -19.17 -3.40
C LEU A 131 11.24 -18.35 -4.54
N THR A 132 10.52 -17.36 -5.07
CA THR A 132 10.97 -16.51 -6.17
C THR A 132 11.46 -15.17 -5.62
N SER A 133 12.48 -14.59 -6.25
CA SER A 133 12.90 -13.21 -5.93
C SER A 133 11.87 -12.22 -6.47
N GLN A 134 10.85 -11.93 -5.67
CA GLN A 134 9.90 -10.86 -5.93
C GLN A 134 10.30 -9.58 -5.19
N LYS A 135 10.02 -8.43 -5.81
CA LYS A 135 10.38 -7.11 -5.28
C LYS A 135 9.42 -6.61 -4.20
N GLU A 136 8.18 -7.08 -4.24
CA GLU A 136 7.09 -6.63 -3.37
C GLU A 136 6.23 -7.82 -3.00
N THR A 137 5.77 -7.84 -1.75
CA THR A 137 4.93 -8.91 -1.21
C THR A 137 3.48 -8.74 -1.67
N SER A 138 2.87 -9.81 -2.16
CA SER A 138 1.48 -9.79 -2.61
C SER A 138 0.47 -9.79 -1.45
N MET A 139 -0.77 -9.40 -1.77
CA MET A 139 -1.90 -9.47 -0.84
C MET A 139 -2.21 -10.91 -0.37
N SER A 140 -1.83 -11.91 -1.17
CA SER A 140 -1.99 -13.32 -0.79
C SER A 140 -0.97 -13.75 0.26
N VAL A 141 0.29 -13.32 0.09
CA VAL A 141 1.35 -13.55 1.10
C VAL A 141 1.07 -12.75 2.37
N LEU A 142 0.51 -11.54 2.28
CA LEU A 142 0.04 -10.76 3.44
C LEU A 142 -0.90 -11.61 4.31
N GLY A 143 -1.93 -12.22 3.72
CA GLY A 143 -2.85 -13.09 4.44
C GLY A 143 -2.19 -14.34 5.04
N ALA A 144 -1.09 -14.83 4.46
CA ALA A 144 -0.32 -15.92 5.06
C ALA A 144 0.55 -15.43 6.24
N LEU A 145 1.16 -14.25 6.12
CA LEU A 145 1.95 -13.61 7.17
C LEU A 145 1.10 -13.29 8.39
N THR A 146 -0.15 -12.83 8.22
CA THR A 146 -1.05 -12.57 9.35
C THR A 146 -1.30 -13.83 10.19
N VAL A 147 -1.45 -14.99 9.54
CA VAL A 147 -1.60 -16.28 10.23
C VAL A 147 -0.30 -16.74 10.88
N PHE A 148 0.83 -16.54 10.20
CA PHE A 148 2.14 -16.95 10.69
C PHE A 148 2.56 -16.19 11.95
N TYR A 149 2.34 -14.87 11.96
CA TYR A 149 2.63 -14.01 13.11
C TYR A 149 1.50 -13.97 14.15
N ASP A 150 0.36 -14.60 13.85
CA ASP A 150 -0.84 -14.65 14.72
C ASP A 150 -1.39 -13.25 15.08
N ILE A 151 -1.37 -12.31 14.12
CA ILE A 151 -1.85 -10.93 14.25
C ILE A 151 -2.97 -10.61 13.26
N ASN A 152 -3.80 -9.62 13.58
CA ASN A 152 -4.81 -9.10 12.65
C ASN A 152 -4.34 -7.77 12.04
N ILE A 153 -4.65 -7.55 10.77
CA ILE A 153 -4.23 -6.37 10.02
C ILE A 153 -5.45 -5.70 9.37
N MET A 154 -5.61 -4.40 9.63
CA MET A 154 -6.51 -3.52 8.89
C MET A 154 -5.68 -2.68 7.93
N LEU A 155 -5.91 -2.84 6.62
CA LEU A 155 -5.13 -2.18 5.58
C LEU A 155 -5.98 -1.11 4.90
N ILE A 156 -5.65 0.16 5.14
CA ILE A 156 -6.36 1.33 4.60
C ILE A 156 -5.74 1.69 3.24
N GLY A 157 -6.59 1.87 2.24
CA GLY A 157 -6.21 2.24 0.88
C GLY A 157 -5.73 3.69 0.77
N SER A 158 -5.00 3.99 -0.30
CA SER A 158 -4.40 5.30 -0.55
C SER A 158 -5.42 6.43 -0.77
N GLU A 159 -6.57 6.11 -1.35
CA GLU A 159 -7.67 7.04 -1.57
C GLU A 159 -8.47 7.32 -0.28
N GLY A 160 -8.22 6.59 0.82
CA GLY A 160 -8.83 6.87 2.12
C GLY A 160 -10.34 6.55 2.21
N HIS A 161 -10.92 5.88 1.22
CA HIS A 161 -12.33 5.48 1.24
C HIS A 161 -12.51 3.99 1.57
N CYS A 162 -11.54 3.17 1.22
CA CYS A 162 -11.64 1.72 1.28
C CYS A 162 -10.58 1.10 2.19
N MET A 163 -10.92 -0.05 2.76
CA MET A 163 -10.08 -0.81 3.67
C MET A 163 -10.23 -2.31 3.42
N LEU A 164 -9.14 -3.05 3.59
CA LEU A 164 -9.12 -4.51 3.61
C LEU A 164 -8.84 -5.00 5.04
N GLU A 165 -9.48 -6.10 5.42
CA GLU A 165 -9.22 -6.74 6.71
C GLU A 165 -8.59 -8.11 6.49
N TYR A 166 -7.52 -8.40 7.22
CA TYR A 166 -6.85 -9.70 7.25
C TYR A 166 -6.84 -10.21 8.68
N TRP A 167 -7.65 -11.24 8.93
CA TRP A 167 -7.77 -11.87 10.23
C TRP A 167 -7.02 -13.20 10.23
N ALA A 168 -6.20 -13.44 11.26
CA ALA A 168 -5.42 -14.68 11.38
C ALA A 168 -6.33 -15.92 11.51
N THR A 169 -7.58 -15.74 11.96
CA THR A 169 -8.61 -16.77 12.05
C THR A 169 -9.94 -16.19 11.59
N ALA A 170 -10.85 -17.04 11.10
CA ALA A 170 -12.18 -16.65 10.64
C ALA A 170 -13.06 -16.08 11.76
N ASP A 171 -12.75 -16.43 13.01
CA ASP A 171 -13.40 -15.86 14.18
C ASP A 171 -12.84 -14.46 14.48
N GLN A 172 -13.59 -13.44 14.10
CA GLN A 172 -13.25 -12.03 14.29
C GLN A 172 -13.46 -11.56 15.75
N LEU A 173 -14.05 -12.39 16.60
CA LEU A 173 -14.35 -12.07 18.00
C LEU A 173 -13.27 -12.56 18.96
N ASP A 174 -12.15 -13.09 18.47
CA ASP A 174 -11.05 -13.51 19.34
C ASP A 174 -10.26 -12.30 19.85
N PHE A 175 -10.66 -11.80 21.03
CA PHE A 175 -10.04 -10.68 21.73
C PHE A 175 -8.59 -10.92 22.16
N LYS A 176 -8.03 -12.11 21.96
CA LYS A 176 -6.65 -12.42 22.37
C LYS A 176 -5.60 -11.88 21.40
N ARG A 177 -5.98 -11.57 20.16
CA ARG A 177 -5.03 -11.15 19.12
C ARG A 177 -4.95 -9.64 19.00
N HIS A 178 -3.72 -9.16 18.86
CA HIS A 178 -3.47 -7.76 18.54
C HIS A 178 -3.85 -7.46 17.10
N THR A 179 -4.56 -6.35 16.93
CA THR A 179 -4.94 -5.81 15.62
C THR A 179 -4.14 -4.56 15.35
N TYR A 180 -3.48 -4.49 14.20
CA TYR A 180 -2.68 -3.35 13.77
C TYR A 180 -3.25 -2.72 12.51
N VAL A 181 -2.89 -1.45 12.28
CA VAL A 181 -3.33 -0.70 11.11
C VAL A 181 -2.14 -0.43 10.18
N LEU A 182 -2.33 -0.75 8.91
CA LEU A 182 -1.42 -0.40 7.83
C LEU A 182 -2.07 0.64 6.92
N PHE A 183 -1.28 1.60 6.45
CA PHE A 183 -1.69 2.64 5.54
C PHE A 183 -0.94 2.48 4.22
N LYS A 184 -1.67 2.35 3.12
CA LYS A 184 -1.09 2.39 1.78
C LYS A 184 -1.02 3.84 1.31
N ASP A 185 0.10 4.26 0.75
CA ASP A 185 0.25 5.58 0.14
C ASP A 185 -0.08 5.55 -1.37
N LYS A 186 -0.13 6.73 -1.98
CA LYS A 186 -0.39 6.90 -3.42
C LYS A 186 0.67 6.31 -4.34
N TYR A 187 1.85 5.96 -3.81
CA TYR A 187 2.96 5.36 -4.54
C TYR A 187 3.06 3.84 -4.34
N GLY A 188 2.08 3.24 -3.64
CA GLY A 188 2.05 1.81 -3.37
C GLY A 188 2.96 1.36 -2.22
N LYS A 189 3.46 2.29 -1.40
CA LYS A 189 4.25 1.99 -0.19
C LYS A 189 3.37 1.97 1.04
N TYR A 190 3.82 1.21 2.03
CA TYR A 190 3.06 0.92 3.24
C TYR A 190 3.72 1.55 4.46
N ARG A 191 2.89 2.02 5.39
CA ARG A 191 3.28 2.48 6.72
C ARG A 191 2.49 1.72 7.77
N ALA A 192 3.11 1.43 8.90
CA ALA A 192 2.48 0.69 10.00
C ALA A 192 2.29 1.59 11.22
N GLN A 193 1.14 1.47 11.88
CA GLN A 193 0.95 1.97 13.24
C GLN A 193 1.48 0.92 14.22
N PHE A 194 2.43 1.29 15.09
CA PHE A 194 3.04 0.34 16.02
C PHE A 194 2.13 -0.14 17.14
N GLU A 195 1.22 0.72 17.59
CA GLU A 195 0.29 0.38 18.65
C GLU A 195 -0.86 -0.46 18.10
N TRP A 196 -1.15 -1.55 18.81
CA TRP A 196 -2.35 -2.32 18.51
C TRP A 196 -3.59 -1.54 18.90
N ILE A 197 -4.68 -1.73 18.16
CA ILE A 197 -5.93 -1.02 18.37
C ILE A 197 -6.95 -1.90 19.10
N PRO A 198 -7.75 -1.33 20.01
CA PRO A 198 -8.83 -2.05 20.67
C PRO A 198 -10.01 -2.29 19.72
N THR A 199 -10.90 -3.22 20.08
CA THR A 199 -12.11 -3.55 19.28
C THR A 199 -13.01 -2.34 19.02
N SER A 200 -13.09 -1.37 19.94
CA SER A 200 -13.83 -0.13 19.72
C SER A 200 -13.33 0.62 18.49
N ARG A 201 -12.00 0.76 18.39
CA ARG A 201 -11.35 1.43 17.25
C ARG A 201 -11.52 0.65 15.95
N VAL A 202 -11.52 -0.69 16.00
CA VAL A 202 -11.85 -1.53 14.83
C VAL A 202 -13.24 -1.20 14.29
N ASN A 203 -14.23 -1.06 15.17
CA ASN A 203 -15.60 -0.73 14.77
C ASN A 203 -15.69 0.69 14.21
N GLU A 204 -15.02 1.66 14.83
CA GLU A 204 -14.93 3.03 14.27
C GLU A 204 -14.35 3.05 12.85
N LEU A 205 -13.31 2.25 12.59
CA LEU A 205 -12.71 2.13 11.26
C LEU A 205 -13.66 1.47 10.26
N ARG A 206 -14.45 0.47 10.68
CA ARG A 206 -15.48 -0.17 9.85
C ARG A 206 -16.64 0.76 9.53
N GLU A 207 -17.01 1.64 10.44
CA GLU A 207 -18.02 2.67 10.21
C GLU A 207 -17.50 3.73 9.24
N LYS A 208 -16.26 4.17 9.43
CA LYS A 208 -15.61 5.21 8.62
C LYS A 208 -15.30 4.74 7.20
N TYR A 209 -14.67 3.59 7.04
CA TYR A 209 -14.19 3.10 5.74
C TYR A 209 -15.11 2.02 5.16
N MET A 210 -15.13 1.91 3.84
CA MET A 210 -15.78 0.80 3.17
C MET A 210 -14.87 -0.43 3.22
N VAL A 211 -15.32 -1.48 3.92
CA VAL A 211 -14.60 -2.75 3.98
C VAL A 211 -14.82 -3.52 2.69
N LEU A 212 -13.73 -3.84 2.00
CA LEU A 212 -13.75 -4.59 0.75
C LEU A 212 -13.78 -6.10 1.03
N ASP A 213 -14.57 -6.83 0.24
CA ASP A 213 -14.62 -8.29 0.31
C ASP A 213 -13.30 -8.92 -0.17
N ASN A 214 -12.72 -8.35 -1.24
CA ASN A 214 -11.48 -8.83 -1.83
C ASN A 214 -10.75 -7.71 -2.59
N TYR A 215 -9.41 -7.72 -2.60
CA TYR A 215 -8.61 -6.74 -3.32
C TYR A 215 -8.80 -6.79 -4.86
N MET A 216 -9.15 -7.95 -5.43
CA MET A 216 -9.44 -8.11 -6.87
C MET A 216 -10.91 -7.88 -7.22
N LYS A 217 -11.81 -8.16 -6.27
CA LYS A 217 -13.26 -8.01 -6.40
C LYS A 217 -13.77 -7.20 -5.22
N PRO A 218 -13.65 -5.86 -5.28
CA PRO A 218 -13.85 -5.00 -4.12
C PRO A 218 -15.28 -5.06 -3.57
N ILE A 219 -16.26 -5.21 -4.47
CA ILE A 219 -17.67 -5.39 -4.14
C ILE A 219 -18.25 -6.60 -4.88
N ARG A 220 -19.37 -7.13 -4.38
CA ARG A 220 -20.07 -8.26 -5.00
C ARG A 220 -20.70 -7.84 -6.32
N ALA A 221 -21.10 -8.80 -7.14
CA ALA A 221 -21.82 -8.48 -8.37
C ALA A 221 -23.12 -7.70 -8.08
N ALA A 222 -23.49 -6.76 -8.95
CA ALA A 222 -24.66 -5.89 -8.81
C ALA A 222 -25.98 -6.62 -8.49
N SER A 223 -26.11 -7.89 -8.86
CA SER A 223 -27.27 -8.74 -8.55
C SER A 223 -27.46 -8.99 -7.04
N HIS A 224 -26.40 -8.92 -6.24
CA HIS A 224 -26.43 -9.20 -4.80
C HIS A 224 -26.92 -8.01 -3.96
N TYR A 225 -26.92 -6.80 -4.53
CA TYR A 225 -27.30 -5.59 -3.82
C TYR A 225 -28.73 -5.17 -4.13
N LYS A 226 -29.46 -4.71 -3.11
CA LYS A 226 -30.68 -3.93 -3.28
C LYS A 226 -30.33 -2.49 -3.67
N VAL A 227 -31.28 -1.79 -4.29
CA VAL A 227 -31.08 -0.38 -4.66
C VAL A 227 -30.78 0.47 -3.42
N GLN A 228 -31.51 0.25 -2.33
CA GLN A 228 -31.29 0.98 -1.07
C GLN A 228 -29.87 0.76 -0.51
N GLU A 229 -29.37 -0.47 -0.54
CA GLU A 229 -28.00 -0.78 -0.06
C GLU A 229 -26.93 -0.05 -0.89
N LEU A 230 -27.12 0.08 -2.21
CA LEU A 230 -26.21 0.86 -3.06
C LEU A 230 -26.30 2.35 -2.78
N ILE A 231 -27.48 2.87 -2.45
CA ILE A 231 -27.65 4.27 -2.03
C ILE A 231 -26.91 4.50 -0.70
N ASP A 232 -27.05 3.60 0.26
CA ASP A 232 -26.40 3.73 1.57
C ASP A 232 -24.87 3.66 1.45
N LEU A 233 -24.35 2.80 0.57
CA LEU A 233 -22.92 2.75 0.22
C LEU A 233 -22.45 4.04 -0.49
N ALA A 234 -23.23 4.54 -1.45
CA ALA A 234 -22.93 5.78 -2.15
C ALA A 234 -22.94 7.00 -1.21
N ARG A 235 -23.85 7.04 -0.22
CA ARG A 235 -23.86 8.06 0.84
C ARG A 235 -22.63 7.95 1.73
N LYS A 236 -22.24 6.74 2.13
CA LYS A 236 -21.02 6.50 2.92
C LYS A 236 -19.76 6.98 2.19
N LEU A 237 -19.71 6.82 0.87
CA LEU A 237 -18.62 7.31 0.02
C LEU A 237 -18.76 8.79 -0.37
N SER A 238 -19.78 9.50 0.11
CA SER A 238 -20.06 10.91 -0.22
C SER A 238 -20.21 11.19 -1.73
N ILE A 239 -20.72 10.21 -2.50
CA ILE A 239 -20.95 10.33 -3.96
C ILE A 239 -22.43 10.41 -4.35
N TYR A 240 -23.33 10.26 -3.39
CA TYR A 240 -24.77 10.28 -3.65
C TYR A 240 -25.31 11.72 -3.68
N ASP A 241 -25.88 12.13 -4.81
CA ASP A 241 -26.62 13.39 -4.94
C ASP A 241 -28.12 13.14 -4.78
N GLU A 242 -28.72 13.67 -3.70
CA GLU A 242 -30.16 13.56 -3.42
C GLU A 242 -31.03 14.21 -4.52
N ASN A 243 -30.47 15.11 -5.34
CA ASN A 243 -31.20 15.79 -6.41
C ASN A 243 -31.19 15.02 -7.73
N ARG A 244 -30.35 13.98 -7.86
CA ARG A 244 -30.24 13.17 -9.08
C ARG A 244 -30.92 11.83 -8.89
N LYS A 245 -31.74 11.44 -9.87
CA LYS A 245 -32.23 10.06 -9.98
C LYS A 245 -31.14 9.20 -10.59
N TYR A 246 -30.67 8.21 -9.85
CA TYR A 246 -29.74 7.21 -10.34
C TYR A 246 -30.45 5.90 -10.67
N THR A 247 -30.01 5.26 -11.75
CA THR A 247 -30.32 3.85 -11.99
C THR A 247 -29.47 2.94 -11.10
N LYS A 248 -29.93 1.71 -10.88
CA LYS A 248 -29.17 0.71 -10.10
C LYS A 248 -27.76 0.47 -10.68
N VAL A 249 -27.65 0.50 -12.01
CA VAL A 249 -26.38 0.28 -12.73
C VAL A 249 -25.42 1.44 -12.48
N GLU A 250 -25.89 2.69 -12.63
CA GLU A 250 -25.05 3.87 -12.38
C GLU A 250 -24.53 3.94 -10.93
N LEU A 251 -25.37 3.64 -9.94
CA LEU A 251 -24.94 3.59 -8.53
C LEU A 251 -23.86 2.52 -8.33
N TYR A 252 -24.07 1.33 -8.89
CA TYR A 252 -23.12 0.25 -8.77
C TYR A 252 -21.77 0.61 -9.40
N ASP A 253 -21.77 1.18 -10.61
CA ASP A 253 -20.54 1.55 -11.32
C ASP A 253 -19.79 2.68 -10.60
N ALA A 254 -20.51 3.66 -10.05
CA ALA A 254 -19.91 4.75 -9.28
C ALA A 254 -19.23 4.26 -7.99
N VAL A 255 -19.91 3.40 -7.21
CA VAL A 255 -19.33 2.76 -6.02
C VAL A 255 -18.15 1.88 -6.42
N HIS A 256 -18.32 1.03 -7.43
CA HIS A 256 -17.28 0.13 -7.91
C HIS A 256 -16.01 0.89 -8.34
N GLY A 257 -16.17 1.99 -9.06
CA GLY A 257 -15.05 2.81 -9.58
C GLY A 257 -14.16 3.38 -8.48
N LEU A 258 -14.74 3.77 -7.34
CA LEU A 258 -14.00 4.25 -6.17
C LEU A 258 -13.45 3.12 -5.29
N CYS A 259 -14.07 1.94 -5.33
CA CYS A 259 -13.62 0.81 -4.54
C CYS A 259 -12.49 0.00 -5.17
N VAL A 260 -12.06 0.32 -6.40
CA VAL A 260 -10.95 -0.39 -7.05
C VAL A 260 -9.67 -0.25 -6.23
N TRP A 261 -9.16 -1.37 -5.74
CA TRP A 261 -7.88 -1.40 -5.04
C TRP A 261 -6.73 -1.21 -6.02
N LYS A 262 -6.24 0.03 -6.13
CA LYS A 262 -5.04 0.40 -6.89
C LYS A 262 -3.83 0.34 -5.98
#